data_AF-A0A0F9CAA8-F1
#
_entry.id   AF-A0A0F9CAA8-F1
#
_cell.length_a   1.000
_cell.length_b   1.000
_cell.length_c   1.000
_cell.angle_alpha   90.00
_cell.angle_beta   90.00
_cell.angle_gamma   90.00
#
_symmetry.space_group_name_H-M   'P 1'
#
loop_
_entity.id
_entity.type
_entity.pdbx_description
1 polymer ?
#
loop_
_entity_poly.entity_id
_entity_poly.type
_entity_poly.pdbx_seq_one_letter_code
_entity_poly.pdbx_strand_id
1 'polypeptide(L)'
;VVFKPSETTPLCALKVAEILQEAGLPDGVFNVVQGRGDVGAALVGDDRVAKVSLTGSVATGRRVYAAAAGGIKSVTMELGGKSPMIVFDDAVLEDAVSGAILGNFYSSGQVCSNGTRVFVQDGITEALRLMFSGDPEVYEITFLSLTVSGAATGIALVIGLSIASFLAFRAPPGRTLALSFLNSGMALPPVVVGLVVAVMLWRTGPLGQLHLLYTPAAIVIAQAVIATPIVTALSVVALQTLHPKLRLQVLALGASRWQAAWLLFWEARLPLLAAVMAGFGAAISEVGASIMVGGNIKGSTRTLTTATVLETSQGDFETAIALSFILLALVYAVTLTFTIIQQRRRAS
;
A
#
# COMPACT_ATOMS: atom_id res chain seq x y z
N VAL A 1 24.19 16.13 45.37
CA VAL A 1 23.82 16.56 44.00
C VAL A 1 23.32 17.98 44.06
N VAL A 2 23.81 18.84 43.16
CA VAL A 2 23.28 20.20 42.98
C VAL A 2 22.61 20.24 41.60
N PHE A 3 21.29 20.41 41.57
CA PHE A 3 20.51 20.44 40.36
C PHE A 3 20.07 21.87 40.04
N LYS A 4 20.51 22.37 38.88
CA LYS A 4 20.12 23.68 38.38
C LYS A 4 19.16 23.51 37.20
N PRO A 5 17.85 23.71 37.37
CA PRO A 5 16.88 23.54 36.28
C PRO A 5 16.94 24.72 35.29
N SER A 6 16.20 24.60 34.18
CA SER A 6 15.97 25.74 33.28
C SER A 6 15.19 26.84 34.01
N GLU A 7 15.57 28.10 33.81
CA GLU A 7 14.83 29.25 34.32
C GLU A 7 13.40 29.36 33.75
N THR A 8 13.14 28.71 32.61
CA THR A 8 11.81 28.71 31.97
C THR A 8 10.88 27.63 32.54
N THR A 9 11.41 26.60 33.19
CA THR A 9 10.64 25.48 33.74
C THR A 9 11.13 25.04 35.13
N PRO A 10 11.27 25.96 36.10
CA PRO A 10 11.93 25.66 37.39
C PRO A 10 11.06 24.83 38.35
N LEU A 11 9.74 24.87 38.20
CA LEU A 11 8.79 24.36 39.21
C LEU A 11 8.85 22.83 39.37
N CYS A 12 9.03 22.08 38.29
CA CYS A 12 9.12 20.62 38.36
C CYS A 12 10.29 20.16 39.24
N ALA A 13 11.43 20.83 39.14
CA ALA A 13 12.62 20.51 39.95
C ALA A 13 12.39 20.75 41.44
N LEU A 14 11.68 21.84 41.78
CA LEU A 14 11.33 22.14 43.17
C LEU A 14 10.37 21.10 43.74
N LYS A 15 9.37 20.67 42.95
CA LYS A 15 8.44 19.63 43.40
C LYS A 15 9.11 18.28 43.59
N VAL A 16 10.08 17.94 42.74
CA VAL A 16 10.91 16.74 42.94
C VAL A 16 11.73 16.84 44.24
N ALA A 17 12.29 18.00 44.56
CA ALA A 17 13.02 18.20 45.82
C ALA A 17 12.11 18.00 47.04
N GLU A 18 10.89 18.55 47.01
CA GLU A 18 9.87 18.37 48.06
C GLU A 18 9.51 16.89 48.25
N ILE A 19 9.22 16.17 47.16
CA ILE A 19 8.90 14.74 47.19
C ILE A 19 10.08 13.92 47.76
N LEU A 20 11.31 14.24 47.38
CA LEU A 20 12.50 13.55 47.91
C LEU A 20 12.65 13.78 49.41
N GLN A 21 12.38 14.99 49.89
CA GLN A 21 12.41 15.31 51.32
C GLN A 21 11.30 14.58 52.08
N GLU A 22 10.07 14.57 51.57
CA GLU A 22 8.95 13.80 52.11
C GLU A 22 9.24 12.29 52.18
N ALA A 23 9.97 11.76 51.20
CA ALA A 23 10.43 10.37 51.16
C ALA A 23 11.56 10.06 52.15
N GLY A 24 12.05 11.05 52.91
CA GLY A 24 13.10 10.88 53.93
C GLY A 24 14.53 10.99 53.41
N LEU A 25 14.76 11.61 52.24
CA LEU A 25 16.11 11.92 51.77
C LEU A 25 16.80 12.88 52.74
N PRO A 26 18.02 12.60 53.23
CA PRO A 26 18.73 13.49 54.14
C PRO A 26 19.01 14.87 53.55
N ASP A 27 18.98 15.90 54.40
CA ASP A 27 19.27 17.27 54.02
C ASP A 27 20.66 17.40 53.37
N GLY A 28 20.74 18.23 52.33
CA GLY A 28 21.99 18.49 51.60
C GLY A 28 22.37 17.42 50.57
N VAL A 29 21.69 16.27 50.51
CA VAL A 29 21.98 15.23 49.50
C VAL A 29 21.51 15.68 48.10
N PHE A 30 20.34 16.33 48.00
CA PHE A 30 19.83 16.92 46.77
C PHE A 30 19.47 18.39 47.02
N ASN A 31 20.10 19.29 46.28
CA ASN A 31 19.88 20.73 46.40
C ASN A 31 19.46 21.27 45.05
N VAL A 32 18.40 22.09 45.01
CA VAL A 32 17.98 22.79 43.80
C VAL A 32 18.45 24.24 43.89
N VAL A 33 19.22 24.68 42.89
CA VAL A 33 19.72 26.06 42.82
C VAL A 33 19.15 26.71 41.58
N GLN A 34 18.49 27.86 41.76
CA GLN A 34 17.91 28.63 40.66
C GLN A 34 18.90 29.64 40.09
N GLY A 35 18.75 29.99 38.82
CA GLY A 35 19.56 31.02 38.18
C GLY A 35 19.61 30.89 36.66
N ARG A 36 20.37 31.77 36.00
CA ARG A 36 20.56 31.72 34.54
C ARG A 36 21.91 31.06 34.22
N GLY A 37 22.55 31.45 33.12
CA GLY A 37 23.80 30.84 32.66
C GLY A 37 25.01 31.14 33.56
N ASP A 38 25.00 32.28 34.24
CA ASP A 38 26.00 32.72 35.21
C ASP A 38 26.11 31.78 36.41
N VAL A 39 24.98 31.35 36.97
CA VAL A 39 24.96 30.34 38.05
C VAL A 39 25.50 29.00 37.58
N GLY A 40 25.15 28.59 36.34
CA GLY A 40 25.71 27.40 35.73
C GLY A 40 27.24 27.50 35.58
N ALA A 41 27.76 28.63 35.14
CA ALA A 41 29.20 28.87 35.01
C ALA A 41 29.92 28.83 36.37
N ALA A 42 29.34 29.45 37.41
CA ALA A 42 29.87 29.40 38.77
C ALA A 42 29.95 27.97 39.32
N LEU A 43 28.89 27.17 39.14
CA LEU A 43 28.85 25.76 39.55
C LEU A 43 29.91 24.93 38.82
N VAL A 44 30.06 25.13 37.51
CA VAL A 44 31.06 24.39 36.71
C VAL A 44 32.49 24.79 37.09
N GLY A 45 32.71 26.03 37.55
CA GLY A 45 34.02 26.52 38.01
C GLY A 45 34.41 26.07 39.42
N ASP A 46 33.45 25.76 40.30
CA ASP A 46 33.71 25.46 41.71
C ASP A 46 34.49 24.15 41.92
N ASP A 47 35.63 24.20 42.62
CA ASP A 47 36.54 23.06 42.84
C ASP A 47 35.89 21.89 43.59
N ARG A 48 34.79 22.12 44.32
CA ARG A 48 34.06 21.05 45.03
C ARG A 48 33.21 20.19 44.10
N VAL A 49 33.00 20.62 42.85
CA VAL A 49 32.21 19.88 41.87
C VAL A 49 33.09 18.86 41.14
N ALA A 50 32.88 17.57 41.44
CA ALA A 50 33.63 16.47 40.82
C ALA A 50 33.10 16.03 39.45
N LYS A 51 31.80 16.24 39.18
CA LYS A 51 31.12 15.84 37.93
C LYS A 51 30.10 16.88 37.49
N VAL A 52 30.03 17.12 36.19
CA VAL A 52 29.02 17.96 35.55
C VAL A 52 28.18 17.10 34.60
N SER A 53 26.85 17.15 34.74
CA SER A 53 25.91 16.57 33.79
C SER A 53 25.07 17.69 33.21
N LEU A 54 25.05 17.83 31.88
CA LEU A 54 24.30 18.87 31.19
C LEU A 54 23.36 18.24 30.16
N THR A 55 22.10 18.64 30.21
CA THR A 55 21.14 18.45 29.11
C THR A 55 20.85 19.80 28.48
N GLY A 56 21.03 19.95 27.16
CA GLY A 56 20.82 21.25 26.51
C GLY A 56 21.36 21.39 25.09
N SER A 57 21.62 22.64 24.67
CA SER A 57 22.11 22.91 23.31
C SER A 57 23.59 22.58 23.14
N VAL A 58 23.99 22.22 21.91
CA VAL A 58 25.41 21.99 21.56
C VAL A 58 26.27 23.23 21.86
N ALA A 59 25.74 24.43 21.63
CA ALA A 59 26.45 25.68 21.90
C ALA A 59 26.75 25.86 23.40
N THR A 60 25.77 25.57 24.27
CA THR A 60 25.97 25.59 25.73
C THR A 60 26.90 24.48 26.17
N GLY A 61 26.71 23.26 25.65
CA GLY A 61 27.56 22.11 25.95
C GLY A 61 29.03 22.36 25.68
N ARG A 62 29.38 22.98 24.55
CA ARG A 62 30.77 23.38 24.24
C ARG A 62 31.38 24.29 25.31
N ARG A 63 30.65 25.29 25.79
CA ARG A 63 31.14 26.22 26.82
C ARG A 63 31.32 25.52 28.17
N VAL A 64 30.34 24.72 28.57
CA VAL A 64 30.38 23.98 29.84
C VAL A 64 31.50 22.94 29.83
N TYR A 65 31.67 22.22 28.72
CA TYR A 65 32.74 21.23 28.55
C TYR A 65 34.12 21.89 28.65
N ALA A 66 34.31 23.03 27.97
CA ALA A 66 35.56 23.78 28.03
C ALA A 66 35.87 24.29 29.45
N ALA A 67 34.87 24.81 30.16
CA ALA A 67 35.05 25.27 31.54
C ALA A 67 35.37 24.12 32.52
N ALA A 68 34.69 22.97 32.36
CA ALA A 68 34.91 21.78 33.19
C ALA A 68 36.31 21.18 33.00
N ALA A 69 36.91 21.35 31.82
CA ALA A 69 38.26 20.86 31.51
C ALA A 69 39.35 21.50 32.38
N GLY A 70 39.18 22.75 32.81
CA GLY A 70 40.15 23.44 33.67
C GLY A 70 40.40 22.74 35.02
N GLY A 71 39.40 22.03 35.54
CA GLY A 71 39.50 21.21 36.75
C GLY A 71 39.53 19.71 36.50
N ILE A 72 39.67 19.27 35.24
CA ILE A 72 39.63 17.84 34.84
C ILE A 72 38.39 17.13 35.38
N LYS A 73 37.23 17.81 35.35
CA LYS A 73 35.97 17.28 35.89
C LYS A 73 35.38 16.24 34.96
N SER A 74 34.75 15.20 35.51
CA SER A 74 34.00 14.24 34.70
C SER A 74 32.76 14.92 34.11
N VAL A 75 32.49 14.72 32.82
CA VAL A 75 31.38 15.39 32.12
C VAL A 75 30.49 14.40 31.38
N THR A 76 29.17 14.58 31.50
CA THR A 76 28.14 13.88 30.71
C THR A 76 27.30 14.91 29.97
N MET A 77 27.10 14.72 28.67
CA MET A 77 26.55 15.73 27.77
C MET A 77 25.39 15.15 26.96
N GLU A 78 24.16 15.40 27.43
CA GLU A 78 22.93 15.04 26.74
C GLU A 78 22.49 16.22 25.86
N LEU A 79 23.22 16.41 24.76
CA LEU A 79 23.05 17.57 23.88
C LEU A 79 22.01 17.28 22.79
N GLY A 80 21.24 18.30 22.42
CA GLY A 80 20.26 18.20 21.36
C GLY A 80 20.91 17.77 20.03
N GLY A 81 20.39 16.68 19.45
CA GLY A 81 20.80 16.14 18.16
C GLY A 81 19.59 15.89 17.29
N LYS A 82 19.50 16.59 16.15
CA LYS A 82 18.46 16.31 15.16
C LYS A 82 18.85 15.07 14.37
N SER A 83 18.20 13.94 14.65
CA SER A 83 18.50 12.68 13.97
C SER A 83 17.92 12.70 12.54
N PRO A 84 18.67 12.22 11.54
CA PRO A 84 18.08 11.90 10.24
C PRO A 84 17.33 10.57 10.33
N MET A 85 16.19 10.49 9.66
CA MET A 85 15.52 9.23 9.32
C MET A 85 15.86 8.88 7.88
N ILE A 86 16.17 7.62 7.60
CA ILE A 86 16.46 7.13 6.25
C ILE A 86 15.45 6.02 5.95
N VAL A 87 14.73 6.15 4.84
CA VAL A 87 13.73 5.19 4.35
C VAL A 87 14.26 4.56 3.07
N PHE A 88 14.47 3.25 3.11
CA PHE A 88 14.89 2.44 1.97
C PHE A 88 13.68 1.97 1.16
N ASP A 89 13.92 1.56 -0.09
CA ASP A 89 12.88 1.12 -1.02
C ASP A 89 12.15 -0.16 -0.55
N ASP A 90 12.76 -0.95 0.33
CA ASP A 90 12.18 -2.18 0.91
C ASP A 90 11.41 -1.92 2.23
N ALA A 91 11.31 -0.66 2.66
CA ALA A 91 10.59 -0.31 3.87
C ALA A 91 9.09 -0.51 3.73
N VAL A 92 8.46 -1.08 4.77
CA VAL A 92 6.99 -1.11 4.87
C VAL A 92 6.49 0.33 4.98
N LEU A 93 5.71 0.76 3.99
CA LEU A 93 5.33 2.18 3.84
C LEU A 93 4.56 2.72 5.06
N GLU A 94 3.65 1.93 5.62
CA GLU A 94 2.86 2.33 6.79
C GLU A 94 3.75 2.57 8.02
N ASP A 95 4.77 1.74 8.21
CA ASP A 95 5.74 1.87 9.29
C ASP A 95 6.67 3.08 9.05
N ALA A 96 7.10 3.29 7.80
CA ALA A 96 7.93 4.43 7.44
C ALA A 96 7.19 5.76 7.68
N VAL A 97 5.92 5.86 7.26
CA VAL A 97 5.06 7.03 7.49
C VAL A 97 4.79 7.23 8.97
N SER A 98 4.41 6.17 9.69
CA SER A 98 4.12 6.25 11.13
C SER A 98 5.35 6.65 11.93
N GLY A 99 6.50 6.05 11.61
CA GLY A 99 7.79 6.38 12.19
C GLY A 99 8.23 7.81 11.90
N ALA A 100 8.00 8.30 10.67
CA ALA A 100 8.29 9.69 10.31
C ALA A 100 7.40 10.67 11.09
N ILE A 101 6.11 10.38 11.23
CA ILE A 101 5.18 11.23 11.99
C ILE A 101 5.58 11.27 13.47
N LEU A 102 5.79 10.11 14.08
CA LEU A 102 6.20 10.01 15.49
C LEU A 102 7.55 10.70 15.71
N GLY A 103 8.55 10.39 14.88
CA GLY A 103 9.89 10.96 14.99
C GLY A 103 9.91 12.48 14.87
N ASN A 104 9.03 13.07 14.04
CA ASN A 104 8.98 14.51 13.80
C ASN A 104 8.08 15.29 14.77
N PHE A 105 6.94 14.72 15.14
CA PHE A 105 5.85 15.45 15.78
C PHE A 105 5.52 14.97 17.19
N TYR A 106 6.17 13.91 17.69
CA TYR A 106 6.00 13.51 19.09
C TYR A 106 6.37 14.67 20.03
N SER A 107 5.55 14.90 21.05
CA SER A 107 5.68 16.06 21.96
C SER A 107 5.81 17.41 21.22
N SER A 108 5.08 17.58 20.12
CA SER A 108 5.16 18.78 19.25
C SER A 108 6.57 19.07 18.73
N GLY A 109 7.36 18.01 18.50
CA GLY A 109 8.75 18.10 18.03
C GLY A 109 9.77 18.50 19.11
N GLN A 110 9.36 18.60 20.37
CA GLN A 110 10.24 18.88 21.53
C GLN A 110 10.90 17.60 22.05
N VAL A 111 11.58 16.86 21.18
CA VAL A 111 12.26 15.61 21.52
C VAL A 111 13.76 15.75 21.23
N CYS A 112 14.61 15.29 22.15
CA CYS A 112 16.07 15.38 22.00
C CYS A 112 16.62 14.62 20.78
N SER A 113 15.87 13.61 20.30
CA SER A 113 16.15 12.78 19.12
C SER A 113 15.20 13.07 17.94
N ASN A 114 14.58 14.25 17.88
CA ASN A 114 13.61 14.60 16.84
C ASN A 114 14.17 14.35 15.42
N GLY A 115 13.39 13.62 14.62
CA GLY A 115 13.70 13.14 13.27
C GLY A 115 13.58 14.20 12.17
N THR A 116 14.11 15.41 12.37
CA THR A 116 13.78 16.62 11.57
C THR A 116 14.09 16.56 10.08
N ARG A 117 14.72 15.49 9.61
CA ARG A 117 15.09 15.24 8.21
C ARG A 117 14.73 13.80 7.91
N VAL A 118 13.91 13.59 6.87
CA VAL A 118 13.58 12.28 6.34
C VAL A 118 14.21 12.19 4.95
N PHE A 119 15.17 11.30 4.79
CA PHE A 119 15.78 10.96 3.52
C PHE A 119 15.12 9.70 2.99
N VAL A 120 14.74 9.71 1.72
CA VAL A 120 14.07 8.60 1.07
C VAL A 120 14.91 8.20 -0.14
N GLN A 121 15.09 6.89 -0.34
CA GLN A 121 15.79 6.35 -1.49
C GLN A 121 15.09 6.73 -2.81
N ASP A 122 15.88 6.95 -3.86
CA ASP A 122 15.44 7.62 -5.10
C ASP A 122 14.27 6.93 -5.82
N GLY A 123 14.09 5.61 -5.65
CA GLY A 123 12.97 4.86 -6.24
C GLY A 123 11.60 5.39 -5.82
N ILE A 124 11.43 5.80 -4.55
CA ILE A 124 10.18 6.41 -4.07
C ILE A 124 10.03 7.85 -4.60
N THR A 125 11.14 8.58 -4.75
CA THR A 125 11.13 9.95 -5.30
C THR A 125 10.75 9.96 -6.78
N GLU A 126 11.29 9.05 -7.59
CA GLU A 126 10.93 8.93 -9.01
C GLU A 126 9.50 8.37 -9.17
N ALA A 127 9.00 7.53 -8.27
CA ALA A 127 7.60 7.13 -8.23
C ALA A 127 6.65 8.34 -8.04
N LEU A 128 6.95 9.17 -7.05
CA LEU A 128 6.20 10.41 -6.82
C LEU A 128 6.38 11.39 -7.99
N ARG A 129 7.60 11.49 -8.55
CA ARG A 129 7.86 12.33 -9.72
C ARG A 129 7.05 11.86 -10.91
N LEU A 130 7.07 10.59 -11.29
CA LEU A 130 6.32 10.05 -12.43
C LEU A 130 4.80 10.12 -12.25
N MET A 131 4.31 9.99 -11.01
CA MET A 131 2.88 10.20 -10.71
C MET A 131 2.43 11.67 -10.90
N PHE A 132 3.29 12.64 -10.58
CA PHE A 132 2.93 14.06 -10.58
C PHE A 132 3.57 14.90 -11.70
N SER A 133 4.52 14.34 -12.46
CA SER A 133 5.24 15.02 -13.55
C SER A 133 4.38 15.25 -14.78
N GLY A 134 3.28 14.49 -14.88
CA GLY A 134 2.37 14.52 -16.00
C GLY A 134 2.97 13.93 -17.29
N ASP A 135 3.88 12.97 -17.17
CA ASP A 135 4.51 12.31 -18.32
C ASP A 135 3.45 11.68 -19.25
N PRO A 136 3.35 12.13 -20.51
CA PRO A 136 2.40 11.60 -21.47
C PRO A 136 2.52 10.08 -21.67
N GLU A 137 3.73 9.52 -21.59
CA GLU A 137 3.94 8.08 -21.74
C GLU A 137 3.35 7.31 -20.57
N VAL A 138 3.57 7.79 -19.34
CA VAL A 138 3.01 7.16 -18.13
C VAL A 138 1.49 7.18 -18.16
N TYR A 139 0.88 8.29 -18.58
CA TYR A 139 -0.57 8.36 -18.72
C TYR A 139 -1.10 7.43 -19.81
N GLU A 140 -0.40 7.34 -20.95
CA GLU A 140 -0.78 6.46 -22.05
C GLU A 140 -0.79 5.00 -21.61
N ILE A 141 0.30 4.52 -21.00
CA ILE A 141 0.40 3.13 -20.53
C ILE A 141 -0.58 2.84 -19.39
N THR A 142 -0.84 3.82 -18.52
CA THR A 142 -1.82 3.71 -17.42
C THR A 142 -3.23 3.57 -17.98
N PHE A 143 -3.61 4.44 -18.92
CA PHE A 143 -4.92 4.42 -19.54
C PHE A 143 -5.14 3.15 -20.38
N LEU A 144 -4.11 2.71 -21.11
CA LEU A 144 -4.18 1.46 -21.86
C LEU A 144 -4.36 0.26 -20.91
N SER A 145 -3.63 0.22 -19.79
CA SER A 145 -3.75 -0.85 -18.79
C SER A 145 -5.15 -0.94 -18.21
N LEU A 146 -5.75 0.21 -17.88
CA LEU A 146 -7.15 0.29 -17.42
C LEU A 146 -8.14 -0.16 -18.49
N THR A 147 -7.95 0.31 -19.72
CA THR A 147 -8.87 0.04 -20.84
C THR A 147 -8.86 -1.45 -21.18
N VAL A 148 -7.69 -2.06 -21.28
CA VAL A 148 -7.52 -3.47 -21.60
C VAL A 148 -8.07 -4.36 -20.48
N SER A 149 -7.66 -4.10 -19.23
CA SER A 149 -8.11 -4.91 -18.07
C SER A 149 -9.61 -4.73 -17.80
N GLY A 150 -10.12 -3.51 -17.97
CA GLY A 150 -11.54 -3.19 -17.85
C GLY A 150 -12.38 -3.87 -18.93
N ALA A 151 -11.95 -3.81 -20.19
CA ALA A 151 -12.63 -4.49 -21.30
C ALA A 151 -12.62 -6.02 -21.12
N ALA A 152 -11.47 -6.59 -20.73
CA ALA A 152 -11.35 -8.01 -20.45
C ALA A 152 -12.27 -8.45 -19.31
N THR A 153 -12.35 -7.68 -18.23
CA THR A 153 -13.26 -7.91 -17.10
C THR A 153 -14.72 -7.82 -17.55
N GLY A 154 -15.07 -6.84 -18.38
CA GLY A 154 -16.41 -6.70 -18.95
C GLY A 154 -16.84 -7.92 -19.77
N ILE A 155 -15.95 -8.43 -20.64
CA ILE A 155 -16.19 -9.65 -21.41
C ILE A 155 -16.33 -10.85 -20.48
N ALA A 156 -15.44 -10.99 -19.50
CA ALA A 156 -15.48 -12.06 -18.51
C ALA A 156 -16.76 -12.04 -17.66
N LEU A 157 -17.32 -10.86 -17.37
CA LEU A 157 -18.63 -10.73 -16.71
C LEU A 157 -19.76 -11.22 -17.59
N VAL A 158 -19.81 -10.83 -18.86
CA VAL A 158 -20.87 -11.28 -19.78
C VAL A 158 -20.85 -12.81 -19.92
N ILE A 159 -19.68 -13.38 -20.18
CA ILE A 159 -19.51 -14.83 -20.34
C ILE A 159 -19.75 -15.55 -19.01
N GLY A 160 -19.09 -15.08 -17.94
CA GLY A 160 -19.09 -15.74 -16.65
C GLY A 160 -20.45 -15.72 -15.95
N LEU A 161 -21.19 -14.61 -16.03
CA LEU A 161 -22.56 -14.55 -15.49
C LEU A 161 -23.52 -15.45 -16.29
N SER A 162 -23.32 -15.56 -17.60
CA SER A 162 -24.12 -16.48 -18.44
C SER A 162 -23.90 -17.93 -18.05
N ILE A 163 -22.64 -18.35 -17.86
CA ILE A 163 -22.28 -19.70 -17.40
C ILE A 163 -22.75 -19.93 -15.96
N ALA A 164 -22.57 -18.94 -15.07
CA ALA A 164 -22.97 -19.04 -13.68
C ALA A 164 -24.50 -19.22 -13.52
N SER A 165 -25.29 -18.47 -14.28
CA SER A 165 -26.75 -18.63 -14.36
C SER A 165 -27.13 -20.04 -14.79
N PHE A 166 -26.48 -20.55 -15.85
CA PHE A 166 -26.74 -21.90 -16.35
C PHE A 166 -26.43 -22.98 -15.30
N LEU A 167 -25.26 -22.91 -14.66
CA LEU A 167 -24.83 -23.87 -13.63
C LEU A 167 -25.65 -23.77 -12.35
N ALA A 168 -26.00 -22.56 -11.91
CA ALA A 168 -26.82 -22.33 -10.72
C ALA A 168 -28.24 -22.87 -10.90
N PHE A 169 -28.85 -22.65 -12.07
CA PHE A 169 -30.28 -22.88 -12.26
C PHE A 169 -30.67 -24.22 -12.86
N ARG A 170 -29.84 -24.80 -13.74
CA ARG A 170 -30.20 -26.00 -14.51
C ARG A 170 -29.62 -27.31 -13.96
N ALA A 171 -28.70 -27.22 -12.99
CA ALA A 171 -28.02 -28.35 -12.34
C ALA A 171 -27.74 -29.53 -13.31
N PRO A 172 -26.96 -29.29 -14.39
CA PRO A 172 -26.74 -30.32 -15.41
C PRO A 172 -25.99 -31.53 -14.84
N PRO A 173 -26.16 -32.72 -15.43
CA PRO A 173 -25.30 -33.86 -15.12
C PRO A 173 -23.84 -33.46 -15.39
N GLY A 174 -22.98 -33.59 -14.39
CA GLY A 174 -21.58 -33.12 -14.45
C GLY A 174 -21.31 -31.73 -13.84
N ARG A 175 -22.29 -31.11 -13.16
CA ARG A 175 -22.10 -29.83 -12.44
C ARG A 175 -20.84 -29.82 -11.55
N THR A 176 -20.58 -30.89 -10.80
CA THR A 176 -19.42 -30.97 -9.90
C THR A 176 -18.10 -30.89 -10.66
N LEU A 177 -18.00 -31.58 -11.80
CA LEU A 177 -16.82 -31.51 -12.67
C LEU A 177 -16.66 -30.11 -13.26
N ALA A 178 -17.75 -29.48 -13.71
CA ALA A 178 -17.70 -28.11 -14.23
C ALA A 178 -17.25 -27.10 -13.17
N LEU A 179 -17.77 -27.19 -11.95
CA LEU A 179 -17.36 -26.33 -10.84
C LEU A 179 -15.90 -26.61 -10.42
N SER A 180 -15.48 -27.88 -10.43
CA SER A 180 -14.08 -28.25 -10.18
C SER A 180 -13.17 -27.61 -11.21
N PHE A 181 -13.51 -27.66 -12.50
CA PHE A 181 -12.73 -27.04 -13.57
C PHE A 181 -12.66 -25.52 -13.43
N LEU A 182 -13.78 -24.86 -13.12
CA LEU A 182 -13.81 -23.41 -12.89
C LEU A 182 -12.97 -22.99 -11.68
N ASN A 183 -13.04 -23.75 -10.58
CA ASN A 183 -12.22 -23.51 -9.40
C ASN A 183 -10.74 -23.76 -9.67
N SER A 184 -10.38 -24.82 -10.41
CA SER A 184 -9.00 -25.04 -10.88
C SER A 184 -8.54 -23.95 -11.84
N GLY A 185 -9.45 -23.37 -12.63
CA GLY A 185 -9.21 -22.25 -13.51
C GLY A 185 -8.75 -20.97 -12.78
N MET A 186 -9.03 -20.84 -11.49
CA MET A 186 -8.50 -19.75 -10.66
C MET A 186 -6.99 -19.87 -10.40
N ALA A 187 -6.42 -21.07 -10.57
CA ALA A 187 -5.00 -21.36 -10.43
C ALA A 187 -4.30 -21.59 -11.78
N LEU A 188 -4.99 -21.29 -12.89
CA LEU A 188 -4.48 -21.56 -14.23
C LEU A 188 -3.22 -20.70 -14.49
N PRO A 189 -2.06 -21.30 -14.83
CA PRO A 189 -0.84 -20.53 -15.04
C PRO A 189 -1.03 -19.57 -16.23
N PRO A 190 -0.89 -18.25 -16.04
CA PRO A 190 -1.21 -17.31 -17.10
C PRO A 190 -0.32 -17.42 -18.33
N VAL A 191 0.93 -17.86 -18.15
CA VAL A 191 1.86 -18.16 -19.25
C VAL A 191 1.30 -19.25 -20.17
N VAL A 192 0.58 -20.24 -19.63
CA VAL A 192 -0.06 -21.29 -20.44
C VAL A 192 -1.20 -20.70 -21.27
N VAL A 193 -2.01 -19.81 -20.69
CA VAL A 193 -3.05 -19.09 -21.45
C VAL A 193 -2.43 -18.25 -22.54
N GLY A 194 -1.41 -17.47 -22.20
CA GLY A 194 -0.65 -16.65 -23.13
C GLY A 194 -0.15 -17.45 -24.32
N LEU A 195 0.48 -18.60 -24.06
CA LEU A 195 0.96 -19.50 -25.10
C LEU A 195 -0.16 -20.02 -26.00
N VAL A 196 -1.24 -20.53 -25.41
CA VAL A 196 -2.37 -21.09 -26.17
C VAL A 196 -3.02 -20.01 -27.03
N VAL A 197 -3.28 -18.83 -26.47
CA VAL A 197 -3.86 -17.70 -27.21
C VAL A 197 -2.90 -17.22 -28.30
N ALA A 198 -1.60 -17.12 -28.02
CA ALA A 198 -0.60 -16.74 -29.00
C ALA A 198 -0.54 -17.73 -30.17
N VAL A 199 -0.56 -19.04 -29.89
CA VAL A 199 -0.59 -20.10 -30.93
C VAL A 199 -1.88 -20.03 -31.76
N MET A 200 -3.02 -19.74 -31.13
CA MET A 200 -4.30 -19.58 -31.83
C MET A 200 -4.30 -18.38 -32.77
N LEU A 201 -3.76 -17.24 -32.31
CA LEU A 201 -3.68 -15.98 -33.05
C LEU A 201 -2.47 -15.87 -33.98
N TRP A 202 -1.54 -16.85 -33.91
CA TRP A 202 -0.35 -16.88 -34.75
C TRP A 202 -0.74 -16.91 -36.23
N ARG A 203 0.15 -16.44 -37.12
CA ARG A 203 -0.14 -16.31 -38.55
C ARG A 203 -0.61 -17.61 -39.22
N THR A 204 -0.11 -18.76 -38.76
CA THR A 204 -0.50 -20.11 -39.23
C THR A 204 -1.50 -20.81 -38.31
N GLY A 205 -1.90 -20.15 -37.22
CA GLY A 205 -2.85 -20.66 -36.25
C GLY A 205 -4.30 -20.57 -36.75
N PRO A 206 -5.25 -21.24 -36.08
CA PRO A 206 -6.66 -21.27 -36.47
C PRO A 206 -7.32 -19.90 -36.61
N LEU A 207 -6.88 -18.90 -35.85
CA LEU A 207 -7.40 -17.53 -35.87
C LEU A 207 -6.40 -16.53 -36.48
N GLY A 208 -5.35 -17.01 -37.15
CA GLY A 208 -4.27 -16.18 -37.70
C GLY A 208 -4.71 -15.17 -38.76
N GLN A 209 -5.83 -15.43 -39.45
CA GLN A 209 -6.41 -14.53 -40.44
C GLN A 209 -6.94 -13.22 -39.83
N LEU A 210 -7.18 -13.17 -38.52
CA LEU A 210 -7.65 -11.98 -37.82
C LEU A 210 -6.53 -10.95 -37.56
N HIS A 211 -5.26 -11.35 -37.72
CA HIS A 211 -4.09 -10.48 -37.53
C HIS A 211 -4.06 -9.71 -36.19
N LEU A 212 -4.55 -10.34 -35.12
CA LEU A 212 -4.68 -9.70 -33.81
C LEU A 212 -3.42 -9.77 -32.94
N LEU A 213 -2.45 -10.63 -33.26
CA LEU A 213 -1.22 -10.75 -32.47
C LEU A 213 -0.47 -9.40 -32.45
N TYR A 214 0.07 -9.03 -31.29
CA TYR A 214 0.69 -7.73 -31.02
C TYR A 214 -0.28 -6.53 -31.09
N THR A 215 -1.53 -6.75 -30.71
CA THR A 215 -2.54 -5.67 -30.56
C THR A 215 -3.17 -5.68 -29.16
N PRO A 216 -3.76 -4.55 -28.70
CA PRO A 216 -4.50 -4.52 -27.43
C PRO A 216 -5.65 -5.54 -27.38
N ALA A 217 -6.27 -5.83 -28.53
CA ALA A 217 -7.36 -6.80 -28.62
C ALA A 217 -6.90 -8.22 -28.23
N ALA A 218 -5.68 -8.62 -28.61
CA ALA A 218 -5.12 -9.91 -28.20
C ALA A 218 -4.90 -9.97 -26.68
N ILE A 219 -4.45 -8.88 -26.06
CA ILE A 219 -4.29 -8.80 -24.60
C ILE A 219 -5.66 -8.92 -23.91
N VAL A 220 -6.68 -8.21 -24.42
CA VAL A 220 -8.05 -8.30 -23.92
C VAL A 220 -8.58 -9.74 -23.98
N ILE A 221 -8.34 -10.46 -25.08
CA ILE A 221 -8.75 -11.86 -25.23
C ILE A 221 -8.06 -12.74 -24.18
N ALA A 222 -6.74 -12.63 -24.04
CA ALA A 222 -5.98 -13.45 -23.10
C ALA A 222 -6.41 -13.19 -21.64
N GLN A 223 -6.55 -11.93 -21.26
CA GLN A 223 -7.01 -11.55 -19.93
C GLN A 223 -8.47 -11.95 -19.67
N ALA A 224 -9.36 -11.89 -20.68
CA ALA A 224 -10.73 -12.35 -20.55
C ALA A 224 -10.80 -13.86 -20.30
N VAL A 225 -9.95 -14.65 -20.95
CA VAL A 225 -9.83 -16.10 -20.71
C VAL A 225 -9.37 -16.40 -19.28
N ILE A 226 -8.45 -15.60 -18.73
CA ILE A 226 -7.97 -15.72 -17.34
C ILE A 226 -9.06 -15.31 -16.34
N ALA A 227 -9.75 -14.19 -16.59
CA ALA A 227 -10.74 -13.64 -15.66
C ALA A 227 -12.07 -14.42 -15.64
N THR A 228 -12.47 -15.03 -16.77
CA THR A 228 -13.75 -15.76 -16.90
C THR A 228 -13.96 -16.85 -15.83
N PRO A 229 -13.04 -17.81 -15.59
CA PRO A 229 -13.25 -18.84 -14.57
C PRO A 229 -13.43 -18.26 -13.17
N ILE A 230 -12.64 -17.23 -12.82
CA ILE A 230 -12.71 -16.53 -11.53
C ILE A 230 -14.08 -15.87 -11.35
N VAL A 231 -14.50 -15.08 -12.34
CA VAL A 231 -15.79 -14.37 -12.32
C VAL A 231 -16.94 -15.38 -12.27
N THR A 232 -16.87 -16.46 -13.05
CA THR A 232 -17.91 -17.50 -13.08
C THR A 232 -18.04 -18.20 -11.73
N ALA A 233 -16.93 -18.67 -11.15
CA ALA A 233 -16.92 -19.41 -9.89
C ALA A 233 -17.51 -18.56 -8.75
N LEU A 234 -17.01 -17.33 -8.60
CA LEU A 234 -17.50 -16.41 -7.57
C LEU A 234 -18.95 -15.99 -7.81
N SER A 235 -19.38 -15.87 -9.07
CA SER A 235 -20.79 -15.58 -9.40
C SER A 235 -21.73 -16.74 -9.06
N VAL A 236 -21.30 -17.99 -9.26
CA VAL A 236 -22.08 -19.17 -8.81
C VAL A 236 -22.22 -19.15 -7.29
N VAL A 237 -21.14 -18.90 -6.56
CA VAL A 237 -21.17 -18.80 -5.08
C VAL A 237 -22.10 -17.67 -4.64
N ALA A 238 -22.01 -16.49 -5.27
CA ALA A 238 -22.88 -15.35 -5.00
C ALA A 238 -24.37 -15.65 -5.22
N LEU A 239 -24.71 -16.44 -6.24
CA LEU A 239 -26.11 -16.87 -6.47
C LEU A 239 -26.57 -17.92 -5.45
N GLN A 240 -25.66 -18.76 -4.96
CA GLN A 240 -25.97 -19.82 -3.99
C GLN A 240 -26.19 -19.29 -2.57
N THR A 241 -25.66 -18.11 -2.23
CA THR A 241 -25.92 -17.48 -0.93
C THR A 241 -27.32 -16.84 -0.83
N LEU A 242 -28.00 -16.66 -1.96
CA LEU A 242 -29.39 -16.20 -1.98
C LEU A 242 -30.33 -17.25 -1.37
N HIS A 243 -31.41 -16.78 -0.73
CA HIS A 243 -32.37 -17.67 -0.10
C HIS A 243 -33.00 -18.63 -1.14
N PRO A 244 -33.04 -19.95 -0.90
CA PRO A 244 -33.42 -20.95 -1.91
C PRO A 244 -34.86 -20.77 -2.42
N LYS A 245 -35.75 -20.19 -1.61
CA LYS A 245 -37.14 -19.92 -2.00
C LYS A 245 -37.30 -18.70 -2.91
N LEU A 246 -36.33 -17.79 -2.96
CA LEU A 246 -36.43 -16.54 -3.74
C LEU A 246 -36.67 -16.83 -5.22
N ARG A 247 -35.92 -17.80 -5.77
CA ARG A 247 -36.10 -18.24 -7.15
C ARG A 247 -37.50 -18.81 -7.41
N LEU A 248 -38.00 -19.65 -6.50
CA LEU A 248 -39.33 -20.27 -6.63
C LEU A 248 -40.42 -19.19 -6.58
N GLN A 249 -40.27 -18.19 -5.70
CA GLN A 249 -41.21 -17.08 -5.57
C GLN A 249 -41.24 -16.21 -6.83
N VAL A 250 -40.09 -15.86 -7.40
CA VAL A 250 -40.02 -15.07 -8.64
C VAL A 250 -40.66 -15.80 -9.81
N LEU A 251 -40.44 -17.12 -9.95
CA LEU A 251 -41.08 -17.93 -10.98
C LEU A 251 -42.60 -18.09 -10.75
N ALA A 252 -43.04 -18.21 -9.49
CA ALA A 252 -44.45 -18.31 -9.14
C ALA A 252 -45.24 -17.02 -9.44
N LEU A 253 -44.58 -15.86 -9.39
CA LEU A 253 -45.14 -14.57 -9.80
C LEU A 253 -45.20 -14.38 -11.33
N GLY A 254 -44.91 -15.43 -12.11
CA GLY A 254 -45.03 -15.41 -13.57
C GLY A 254 -43.79 -14.93 -14.32
N ALA A 255 -42.65 -14.74 -13.64
CA ALA A 255 -41.42 -14.32 -14.31
C ALA A 255 -40.87 -15.43 -15.24
N SER A 256 -40.43 -15.04 -16.43
CA SER A 256 -39.66 -15.92 -17.33
C SER A 256 -38.29 -16.29 -16.73
N ARG A 257 -37.65 -17.33 -17.27
CA ARG A 257 -36.32 -17.79 -16.80
C ARG A 257 -35.25 -16.69 -16.88
N TRP A 258 -35.34 -15.82 -17.89
CA TRP A 258 -34.43 -14.68 -18.07
C TRP A 258 -34.71 -13.56 -17.08
N GLN A 259 -35.98 -13.23 -16.85
CA GLN A 259 -36.38 -12.25 -15.83
C GLN A 259 -35.97 -12.73 -14.43
N ALA A 260 -36.15 -14.02 -14.13
CA ALA A 260 -35.71 -14.62 -12.88
C ALA A 260 -34.18 -14.54 -12.71
N ALA A 261 -33.40 -14.86 -13.74
CA ALA A 261 -31.95 -14.74 -13.70
C ALA A 261 -31.49 -13.30 -13.45
N TRP A 262 -32.06 -12.34 -14.19
CA TRP A 262 -31.77 -10.92 -14.03
C TRP A 262 -32.08 -10.42 -12.61
N LEU A 263 -33.25 -10.76 -12.07
CA LEU A 263 -33.65 -10.37 -10.71
C LEU A 263 -32.73 -10.98 -9.64
N LEU A 264 -32.31 -12.23 -9.81
CA LEU A 264 -31.39 -12.88 -8.89
C LEU A 264 -29.99 -12.25 -8.94
N PHE A 265 -29.49 -11.88 -10.12
CA PHE A 265 -28.25 -11.11 -10.21
C PHE A 265 -28.38 -9.71 -9.60
N TRP A 266 -29.53 -9.07 -9.76
CA TRP A 266 -29.80 -7.78 -9.13
C TRP A 266 -29.78 -7.88 -7.61
N GLU A 267 -30.35 -8.95 -7.05
CA GLU A 267 -30.31 -9.22 -5.61
C GLU A 267 -28.87 -9.55 -5.15
N ALA A 268 -28.16 -10.37 -5.92
CA ALA A 268 -26.77 -10.75 -5.64
C ALA A 268 -25.73 -9.67 -5.99
N ARG A 269 -26.14 -8.44 -6.37
CA ARG A 269 -25.22 -7.39 -6.85
C ARG A 269 -24.05 -7.09 -5.90
N LEU A 270 -24.27 -7.13 -4.58
CA LEU A 270 -23.23 -6.83 -3.59
C LEU A 270 -22.21 -7.98 -3.45
N PRO A 271 -22.63 -9.25 -3.32
CA PRO A 271 -21.74 -10.39 -3.49
C PRO A 271 -21.02 -10.43 -4.84
N LEU A 272 -21.69 -10.05 -5.93
CA LEU A 272 -21.12 -10.05 -7.28
C LEU A 272 -20.02 -9.01 -7.47
N LEU A 273 -20.00 -7.92 -6.69
CA LEU A 273 -18.86 -6.98 -6.69
C LEU A 273 -17.54 -7.69 -6.36
N ALA A 274 -17.55 -8.71 -5.50
CA ALA A 274 -16.35 -9.48 -5.21
C ALA A 274 -15.84 -10.25 -6.45
N ALA A 275 -16.75 -10.76 -7.28
CA ALA A 275 -16.40 -11.41 -8.55
C ALA A 275 -15.80 -10.41 -9.55
N VAL A 276 -16.37 -9.20 -9.64
CA VAL A 276 -15.83 -8.11 -10.46
C VAL A 276 -14.43 -7.71 -10.00
N MET A 277 -14.24 -7.49 -8.70
CA MET A 277 -12.96 -7.11 -8.10
C MET A 277 -11.89 -8.18 -8.33
N ALA A 278 -12.22 -9.45 -8.12
CA ALA A 278 -11.29 -10.57 -8.34
C ALA A 278 -10.93 -10.73 -9.83
N GLY A 279 -11.91 -10.62 -10.74
CA GLY A 279 -11.68 -10.69 -12.17
C GLY A 279 -10.80 -9.54 -12.68
N PHE A 280 -11.09 -8.31 -12.23
CA PHE A 280 -10.28 -7.13 -12.55
C PHE A 280 -8.86 -7.24 -11.99
N GLY A 281 -8.73 -7.64 -10.72
CA GLY A 281 -7.43 -7.83 -10.06
C GLY A 281 -6.56 -8.85 -10.81
N ALA A 282 -7.14 -9.98 -11.23
CA ALA A 282 -6.43 -10.97 -12.03
C ALA A 282 -6.02 -10.43 -13.41
N ALA A 283 -6.89 -9.65 -14.08
CA ALA A 283 -6.59 -9.08 -15.39
C ALA A 283 -5.51 -8.00 -15.33
N ILE A 284 -5.60 -7.06 -14.38
CA ILE A 284 -4.68 -5.91 -14.30
C ILE A 284 -3.29 -6.29 -13.80
N SER A 285 -3.18 -7.35 -13.01
CA SER A 285 -1.89 -7.91 -12.56
C SER A 285 -1.29 -8.89 -13.57
N GLU A 286 -1.94 -9.11 -14.73
CA GLU A 286 -1.48 -10.09 -15.71
C GLU A 286 -0.31 -9.56 -16.55
N VAL A 287 0.81 -10.29 -16.50
CA VAL A 287 2.05 -9.95 -17.21
C VAL A 287 2.40 -11.00 -18.25
N GLY A 288 2.36 -12.28 -17.88
CA GLY A 288 2.88 -13.38 -18.69
C GLY A 288 2.10 -13.53 -19.99
N ALA A 289 0.77 -13.59 -19.90
CA ALA A 289 -0.07 -13.68 -21.07
C ALA A 289 0.03 -12.43 -21.95
N SER A 290 0.05 -11.25 -21.32
CA SER A 290 0.13 -9.94 -21.98
C SER A 290 1.39 -9.79 -22.83
N ILE A 291 2.57 -10.16 -22.30
CA ILE A 291 3.84 -10.12 -23.05
C ILE A 291 3.80 -11.08 -24.25
N MET A 292 3.25 -12.29 -24.09
CA MET A 292 3.25 -13.30 -25.16
C MET A 292 2.34 -12.93 -26.33
N VAL A 293 1.18 -12.33 -26.07
CA VAL A 293 0.19 -12.03 -27.12
C VAL A 293 0.27 -10.59 -27.63
N GLY A 294 0.66 -9.65 -26.76
CA GLY A 294 0.70 -8.21 -27.04
C GLY A 294 2.10 -7.65 -27.20
N GLY A 295 3.13 -8.33 -26.67
CA GLY A 295 4.48 -7.80 -26.62
C GLY A 295 4.61 -6.64 -25.62
N ASN A 296 5.45 -5.65 -25.96
CA ASN A 296 5.61 -4.43 -25.18
C ASN A 296 5.89 -3.21 -26.08
N ILE A 297 4.99 -2.95 -27.02
CA ILE A 297 5.18 -1.95 -28.08
C ILE A 297 4.76 -0.58 -27.55
N LYS A 298 5.72 0.36 -27.51
CA LYS A 298 5.49 1.75 -27.11
C LYS A 298 4.43 2.39 -28.03
N GLY A 299 3.48 3.12 -27.45
CA GLY A 299 2.40 3.77 -28.20
C GLY A 299 1.29 2.83 -28.69
N SER A 300 1.31 1.55 -28.31
CA SER A 300 0.33 0.57 -28.82
C SER A 300 -0.10 -0.49 -27.82
N THR A 301 0.82 -1.31 -27.31
CA THR A 301 0.49 -2.48 -26.47
C THR A 301 1.17 -2.46 -25.10
N ARG A 302 1.99 -1.45 -24.83
CA ARG A 302 2.72 -1.29 -23.57
C ARG A 302 1.76 -0.98 -22.42
N THR A 303 1.65 -1.91 -21.48
CA THR A 303 0.90 -1.76 -20.23
C THR A 303 1.85 -1.54 -19.05
N LEU A 304 1.33 -1.11 -17.90
CA LEU A 304 2.12 -0.89 -16.69
C LEU A 304 2.90 -2.14 -16.28
N THR A 305 2.27 -3.32 -16.36
CA THR A 305 2.90 -4.60 -16.01
C THR A 305 4.02 -4.98 -16.99
N THR A 306 3.77 -4.85 -18.29
CA THR A 306 4.79 -5.17 -19.32
C THR A 306 5.93 -4.16 -19.36
N ALA A 307 5.65 -2.89 -19.10
CA ALA A 307 6.65 -1.84 -18.95
C ALA A 307 7.54 -2.10 -17.72
N THR A 308 6.94 -2.38 -16.56
CA THR A 308 7.69 -2.71 -15.33
C THR A 308 8.69 -3.84 -15.55
N VAL A 309 8.28 -4.92 -16.24
CA VAL A 309 9.20 -6.03 -16.58
C VAL A 309 10.30 -5.61 -17.53
N LEU A 310 9.99 -4.77 -18.54
CA LEU A 310 10.99 -4.28 -19.47
C LEU A 310 12.05 -3.44 -18.73
N GLU A 311 11.63 -2.46 -17.93
CA GLU A 311 12.56 -1.59 -17.20
C GLU A 311 13.45 -2.40 -16.24
N THR A 312 12.86 -3.36 -15.52
CA THR A 312 13.61 -4.31 -14.68
C THR A 312 14.64 -5.10 -15.48
N SER A 313 14.29 -5.57 -16.68
CA SER A 313 15.21 -6.33 -17.55
C SER A 313 16.35 -5.48 -18.13
N GLN A 314 16.16 -4.16 -18.21
CA GLN A 314 17.17 -3.20 -18.66
C GLN A 314 18.07 -2.72 -17.51
N GLY A 315 17.76 -3.10 -16.26
CA GLY A 315 18.46 -2.65 -15.06
C GLY A 315 18.01 -1.26 -14.58
N ASP A 316 16.97 -0.68 -15.18
CA ASP A 316 16.35 0.57 -14.71
C ASP A 316 15.33 0.24 -13.60
N PHE A 317 15.86 -0.06 -12.41
CA PHE A 317 15.03 -0.40 -11.26
C PHE A 317 14.26 0.82 -10.73
N GLU A 318 14.76 2.04 -10.93
CA GLU A 318 14.10 3.27 -10.49
C GLU A 318 12.77 3.45 -11.22
N THR A 319 12.79 3.38 -12.55
CA THR A 319 11.56 3.46 -13.35
C THR A 319 10.64 2.28 -13.11
N ALA A 320 11.18 1.06 -12.96
CA ALA A 320 10.38 -0.13 -12.67
C ALA A 320 9.62 -0.03 -11.32
N ILE A 321 10.30 0.46 -10.27
CA ILE A 321 9.70 0.69 -8.95
C ILE A 321 8.60 1.75 -9.06
N ALA A 322 8.86 2.84 -9.78
CA ALA A 322 7.87 3.89 -10.00
C ALA A 322 6.60 3.39 -10.69
N LEU A 323 6.74 2.65 -11.79
CA LEU A 323 5.60 2.05 -12.50
C LEU A 323 4.82 1.05 -11.62
N SER A 324 5.54 0.32 -10.77
CA SER A 324 4.92 -0.59 -9.79
C SER A 324 4.08 0.15 -8.75
N PHE A 325 4.57 1.28 -8.23
CA PHE A 325 3.80 2.14 -7.33
C PHE A 325 2.54 2.69 -7.99
N ILE A 326 2.63 3.13 -9.25
CA ILE A 326 1.49 3.61 -10.03
C ILE A 326 0.44 2.50 -10.18
N LEU A 327 0.88 1.29 -10.55
CA LEU A 327 0.00 0.13 -10.68
C LEU A 327 -0.69 -0.19 -9.35
N LEU A 328 0.06 -0.26 -8.24
CA LEU A 328 -0.49 -0.54 -6.91
C LEU A 328 -1.49 0.52 -6.46
N ALA A 329 -1.16 1.81 -6.62
CA ALA A 329 -2.04 2.93 -6.28
C ALA A 329 -3.34 2.87 -7.08
N LEU A 330 -3.27 2.53 -8.36
CA LEU A 330 -4.41 2.41 -9.24
C LEU A 330 -5.29 1.20 -8.90
N VAL A 331 -4.68 0.04 -8.66
CA VAL A 331 -5.40 -1.16 -8.19
C VAL A 331 -6.10 -0.87 -6.86
N TYR A 332 -5.41 -0.20 -5.94
CA TYR A 332 -5.99 0.21 -4.67
C TYR A 332 -7.14 1.19 -4.85
N ALA A 333 -7.00 2.22 -5.69
CA ALA A 333 -8.06 3.20 -5.94
C ALA A 333 -9.33 2.56 -6.53
N VAL A 334 -9.17 1.64 -7.49
CA VAL A 334 -10.31 0.89 -8.07
C VAL A 334 -10.95 -0.02 -7.01
N THR A 335 -10.15 -0.76 -6.26
CA THR A 335 -10.62 -1.67 -5.20
C THR A 335 -11.32 -0.91 -4.08
N LEU A 336 -10.77 0.24 -3.66
CA LEU A 336 -11.35 1.13 -2.66
C LEU A 336 -12.71 1.66 -3.13
N THR A 337 -12.82 2.06 -4.39
CA THR A 337 -14.09 2.52 -4.97
C THR A 337 -15.17 1.44 -4.88
N PHE A 338 -14.85 0.20 -5.29
CA PHE A 338 -15.77 -0.92 -5.17
C PHE A 338 -16.12 -1.26 -3.71
N THR A 339 -15.14 -1.17 -2.80
CA THR A 339 -15.33 -1.44 -1.37
C THR A 339 -16.26 -0.40 -0.73
N ILE A 340 -16.08 0.89 -1.04
CA ILE A 340 -16.96 1.98 -0.56
C ILE A 340 -18.40 1.75 -1.04
N ILE A 341 -18.58 1.35 -2.31
CA ILE A 341 -19.90 1.02 -2.86
C ILE A 341 -20.54 -0.15 -2.09
N GLN A 342 -19.74 -1.16 -1.72
CA GLN A 342 -20.21 -2.33 -0.98
C GLN A 342 -20.62 -1.98 0.47
N GLN A 343 -19.87 -1.11 1.15
CA GLN A 343 -20.14 -0.73 2.54
C GLN A 343 -21.30 0.26 2.70
N ARG A 344 -21.43 1.26 1.81
CA ARG A 344 -22.49 2.28 1.90
C ARG A 344 -23.91 1.70 1.90
N ARG A 345 -24.12 0.54 1.30
CA ARG A 345 -25.43 -0.13 1.21
C ARG A 345 -25.73 -1.15 2.32
N ARG A 346 -24.74 -1.51 3.14
CA ARG A 346 -24.98 -2.28 4.37
C ARG A 346 -25.44 -1.41 5.54
N ALA A 347 -25.12 -0.12 5.49
CA ALA A 347 -25.47 0.86 6.53
C ALA A 347 -26.84 1.56 6.31
N SER A 348 -27.53 1.24 5.21
CA SER A 348 -28.87 1.74 4.84
C SER A 348 -29.88 0.60 4.85
#